data_AF-G4RNI6-F1
#
_entry.id   AF-G4RNI6-F1
#
_cell.length_a   1.000
_cell.length_b   1.000
_cell.length_c   1.000
_cell.angle_alpha   90.00
_cell.angle_beta   90.00
_cell.angle_gamma   90.00
#
_symmetry.space_group_name_H-M   'P 1'
#
loop_
_entity.id
_entity.type
_entity.pdbx_description
1 polymer ?
#
loop_
_entity_poly.entity_id
_entity_poly.type
_entity_poly.pdbx_seq_one_letter_code
_entity_poly.pdbx_strand_id
1 'polypeptide(L)' 'MSLISVHVPKRMLEELDELVRRGIYPNRSEAIRAAIRELIYKESLKSVRPAQEPTPADDQSEEITVLPGR' A
#
# COMPACT_ATOMS: atom_id res chain seq x y z
N MET A 1 -0.69 -12.16 -18.44
CA MET A 1 -1.88 -11.38 -18.02
C MET A 1 -3.03 -12.36 -17.86
N SER A 2 -3.82 -12.22 -16.81
CA SER A 2 -5.02 -13.04 -16.56
C SER A 2 -6.28 -12.27 -16.96
N LEU A 3 -7.30 -12.96 -17.46
CA LEU A 3 -8.59 -12.36 -17.79
C LEU A 3 -9.41 -12.19 -16.49
N ILE A 4 -9.90 -10.98 -16.26
CA ILE A 4 -10.81 -10.65 -15.15
C ILE A 4 -12.12 -10.11 -15.73
N SER A 5 -13.24 -10.51 -15.15
CA SER A 5 -14.56 -9.95 -15.45
C SER A 5 -15.08 -9.22 -14.23
N VAL A 6 -15.51 -7.97 -14.41
CA VAL A 6 -16.01 -7.09 -13.35
C VAL A 6 -17.27 -6.37 -13.81
N HIS A 7 -18.18 -6.10 -12.89
CA HIS A 7 -19.35 -5.27 -13.15
C HIS A 7 -19.05 -3.83 -12.77
N VAL A 8 -19.29 -2.89 -13.69
CA VAL A 8 -18.99 -1.47 -13.51
C VAL A 8 -20.22 -0.65 -13.94
N PRO A 9 -20.60 0.41 -13.21
CA PRO A 9 -21.66 1.31 -13.64
C PRO A 9 -21.38 1.90 -15.03
N LYS A 10 -22.43 2.02 -15.86
CA LYS A 10 -22.31 2.49 -17.25
C LYS A 10 -21.62 3.85 -17.36
N ARG A 11 -21.94 4.77 -16.45
CA ARG A 11 -21.35 6.11 -16.42
C ARG A 11 -19.82 6.08 -16.26
N MET A 12 -19.29 5.20 -15.41
CA MET A 12 -17.84 5.06 -15.24
C MET A 12 -17.16 4.48 -16.48
N LEU A 13 -17.85 3.57 -17.19
CA LEU A 13 -17.36 3.03 -18.46
C LEU A 13 -17.30 4.12 -19.54
N GLU A 14 -18.32 4.98 -19.62
CA GLU A 14 -18.36 6.12 -20.54
C GLU A 14 -17.24 7.12 -20.25
N GLU A 15 -16.99 7.45 -18.98
CA GLU A 15 -15.87 8.31 -18.58
C GLU A 15 -14.52 7.68 -18.93
N LEU A 16 -14.35 6.37 -18.72
CA LEU A 16 -13.15 5.64 -19.11
C LEU A 16 -12.94 5.65 -20.63
N ASP A 17 -14.01 5.51 -21.39
CA ASP A 17 -14.00 5.59 -22.85
C ASP A 17 -13.55 6.96 -23.35
N GLU A 18 -14.01 8.02 -22.70
CA GLU A 18 -13.58 9.38 -23.04
C GLU A 18 -12.08 9.56 -22.82
N LEU A 19 -11.50 8.96 -21.77
CA LEU A 19 -10.05 9.01 -21.53
C LEU A 19 -9.25 8.30 -22.65
N VAL A 20 -9.76 7.18 -23.13
CA VAL A 20 -9.17 6.45 -24.27
C VAL A 20 -9.35 7.25 -25.57
N ARG A 21 -10.53 7.82 -25.79
CA ARG A 21 -10.84 8.64 -26.98
C ARG A 21 -9.96 9.90 -27.07
N ARG A 22 -9.63 10.48 -25.91
CA ARG A 22 -8.70 11.62 -25.80
C ARG A 22 -7.24 11.24 -26.03
N GLY A 23 -6.93 9.94 -26.19
CA GLY A 23 -5.57 9.44 -26.43
C GLY A 23 -4.69 9.41 -25.18
N ILE A 24 -5.26 9.57 -23.98
CA ILE A 24 -4.50 9.50 -22.72
C ILE A 24 -4.05 8.07 -22.47
N TYR A 25 -4.91 7.11 -22.80
CA TYR A 25 -4.61 5.69 -22.73
C TYR A 25 -4.86 5.01 -24.08
N PRO A 26 -4.04 4.03 -24.48
CA PRO A 26 -4.19 3.36 -25.77
C PRO A 26 -5.42 2.44 -25.82
N ASN A 27 -5.88 1.92 -24.67
CA ASN A 27 -7.07 1.08 -24.58
C ASN A 27 -7.64 1.08 -23.15
N ARG A 28 -8.87 0.60 -23.01
CA ARG A 28 -9.56 0.48 -21.70
C ARG A 28 -8.76 -0.35 -20.71
N SER A 29 -8.17 -1.46 -21.15
CA SER A 29 -7.43 -2.37 -20.28
C SER A 29 -6.17 -1.73 -19.69
N GLU A 30 -5.47 -0.88 -20.44
CA GLU A 30 -4.33 -0.09 -19.95
C GLU A 30 -4.77 0.98 -18.97
N ALA A 31 -5.87 1.69 -19.24
CA ALA A 31 -6.44 2.66 -18.31
C ALA A 31 -6.84 2.01 -16.97
N ILE A 32 -7.50 0.84 -17.01
CA ILE A 32 -7.86 0.08 -15.81
C ILE A 32 -6.61 -0.39 -15.07
N ARG A 33 -5.59 -0.88 -15.77
CA ARG A 33 -4.34 -1.30 -15.14
C ARG A 33 -3.61 -0.14 -14.46
N ALA A 34 -3.60 1.04 -15.07
CA ALA A 34 -3.02 2.24 -14.47
C ALA A 34 -3.75 2.61 -13.17
N ALA A 35 -5.09 2.62 -13.19
CA ALA A 35 -5.90 2.89 -12.00
C ALA A 35 -5.66 1.87 -10.88
N ILE A 36 -5.57 0.57 -11.19
CA ILE A 36 -5.26 -0.48 -10.21
C ILE A 36 -3.86 -0.27 -9.61
N ARG A 37 -2.86 0.06 -10.43
CA ARG A 37 -1.49 0.32 -9.95
C ARG A 37 -1.44 1.50 -8.99
N GLU A 38 -2.11 2.59 -9.34
CA GLU A 38 -2.20 3.79 -8.50
C GLU A 38 -2.89 3.48 -7.17
N LEU A 39 -3.98 2.71 -7.20
CA LEU A 39 -4.70 2.27 -6.01
C LEU A 39 -3.80 1.44 -5.09
N ILE A 40 -3.08 0.45 -5.63
CA ILE A 40 -2.16 -0.40 -4.85
C ILE A 40 -1.04 0.45 -4.23
N TYR A 41 -0.45 1.37 -4.99
CA TYR A 41 0.62 2.24 -4.51
C TYR A 41 0.14 3.12 -3.34
N LYS A 42 -1.04 3.75 -3.50
CA LYS A 42 -1.66 4.60 -2.48
C LYS A 42 -1.96 3.87 -1.18
N GLU A 43 -2.44 2.63 -1.25
CA GLU A 43 -2.74 1.83 -0.05
C GLU A 43 -1.48 1.19 0.56
N SER A 44 -0.48 0.86 -0.25
CA SER A 44 0.82 0.36 0.23
C SER A 44 1.56 1.40 1.08
N LEU A 45 1.57 2.67 0.65
CA LEU A 45 2.17 3.77 1.40
C LEU A 45 1.51 3.98 2.78
N LYS A 46 0.20 3.75 2.90
CA LYS A 46 -0.52 3.83 4.18
C LYS A 46 -0.21 2.65 5.11
N SER A 47 0.17 1.51 4.53
CA SER A 47 0.44 0.28 5.28
C SER A 47 1.84 0.28 5.92
N VAL A 48 2.74 1.14 5.45
CA VAL A 48 3.98 1.49 6.17
C VAL A 48 3.60 2.46 7.29
N ARG A 49 3.11 1.91 8.41
CA ARG A 49 3.05 2.66 9.66
C ARG A 49 4.48 3.15 9.95
N PRO A 50 4.70 4.45 10.18
CA PRO A 50 6.00 4.93 10.60
C PRO A 50 6.33 4.36 11.98
N ALA A 51 7.59 3.94 12.13
CA ALA A 51 8.34 3.74 13.37
C ALA A 51 7.53 3.44 14.64
N GLN A 52 7.65 2.20 15.14
CA GLN A 52 7.82 2.07 16.59
C GLN A 52 8.96 3.01 16.96
N GLU A 53 8.66 4.05 17.72
CA GLU A 53 9.67 4.86 18.38
C GLU A 53 10.64 3.90 19.06
N PRO A 54 11.95 3.93 18.75
CA PRO A 54 12.91 3.34 19.65
C PRO A 54 12.81 4.20 20.92
N THR A 55 12.12 3.69 21.95
CA THR A 55 12.20 4.26 23.30
C THR A 55 13.68 4.35 23.67
N PRO A 56 14.27 5.55 23.77
CA PRO A 56 15.64 5.72 24.19
C PRO A 56 15.62 6.17 25.64
N ALA A 57 15.63 5.20 26.57
CA ALA A 57 15.87 5.33 28.02
C ALA A 57 15.33 4.04 28.67
N ASP A 58 16.03 3.23 29.44
CA ASP A 58 17.29 3.43 30.13
C ASP A 58 18.02 2.10 30.28
N ASP A 59 19.34 2.23 30.13
CA ASP A 59 20.40 1.41 30.68
C ASP A 59 20.03 0.74 32.02
N GLN A 60 19.97 -0.59 32.01
CA GLN A 60 20.12 -1.41 33.20
C GLN A 60 21.09 -2.57 32.88
N SER A 61 22.33 -2.20 32.56
CA SER A 61 23.46 -2.91 33.19
C SER A 61 23.38 -2.58 34.70
N GLU A 62 23.31 -3.52 35.64
CA GLU A 62 24.28 -4.53 36.06
C GLU A 62 23.50 -5.70 36.72
N GLU A 63 23.69 -6.95 36.31
CA GLU A 63 24.78 -7.84 36.73
C GLU A 63 24.63 -8.39 38.18
N ILE A 64 24.08 -9.62 38.24
CA ILE A 64 24.30 -10.74 39.18
C ILE A 64 23.83 -10.61 40.65
N THR A 65 22.74 -11.33 40.96
CA THR A 65 22.50 -11.89 42.29
C THR A 65 23.50 -13.01 42.56
N VAL A 66 24.58 -12.73 43.32
CA VAL A 66 25.36 -13.77 44.01
C VAL A 66 24.96 -13.79 45.49
N LEU A 67 24.62 -14.99 45.95
CA LEU A 67 24.14 -15.40 47.27
C LEU A 67 24.91 -14.79 48.47
N PRO A 68 24.25 -14.46 49.59
CA PRO A 68 24.96 -14.27 50.85
C PRO A 68 25.24 -15.63 51.48
N GLY A 69 26.51 -16.03 51.50
CA GLY A 69 27.00 -17.06 52.40
C GLY A 69 27.29 -16.47 53.77
N ARG A 70 26.45 -16.77 54.77
CA ARG A 70 26.86 -17.03 56.15
C ARG A 70 25.77 -17.76 56.92
#